data_AF-A0A7I0EJ17-F1
#
_entry.id   AF-A0A7I0EJ17-F1
#
_cell.length_a   1.000
_cell.length_b   1.000
_cell.length_c   1.000
_cell.angle_alpha   90.00
_cell.angle_beta   90.00
_cell.angle_gamma   90.00
#
_symmetry.space_group_name_H-M   'P 1'
#
loop_
_entity.id
_entity.type
_entity.pdbx_description
1 polymer ?
#
loop_
_entity_poly.entity_id
_entity_poly.type
_entity_poly.pdbx_seq_one_letter_code
_entity_poly.pdbx_strand_id
1 'polypeptide(L)'
;MSQHIKPSPVVSRRTAIAGTIAAIAAFAFVDQLTSSPALASDWVNGQMPASALTTVPGSSGTQRLERSTAAAWLAMVEACRQATGTTMVVTSPDGGYRDLAMQQNLIDNPEGDVDIAGIGRSSHGFGTAVDIWNRQYGWLTTNAVNYGFTQSWDSEPWHWQFNGAAGNEASAKKEEEIMEVVFAAPNGSVIHMAPGVRSTFSSQGEYETFRGEINFLRERGGTNMMQLPAIGTVVGVSWDTYKRLCRYFGVAE
;
A
#
# COMPACT_ATOMS: atom_id res chain seq x y z
N MET A 1 51.45 -19.93 -44.68
CA MET A 1 50.64 -20.70 -43.71
C MET A 1 51.09 -20.33 -42.31
N SER A 2 50.14 -20.01 -41.42
CA SER A 2 50.25 -19.72 -39.97
C SER A 2 51.05 -18.48 -39.56
N GLN A 3 50.42 -17.31 -39.34
CA GLN A 3 49.58 -16.81 -38.23
C GLN A 3 50.34 -16.10 -37.09
N HIS A 4 49.84 -14.89 -36.82
CA HIS A 4 50.29 -13.83 -35.91
C HIS A 4 50.23 -14.17 -34.42
N ILE A 5 51.19 -13.64 -33.64
CA ILE A 5 50.94 -13.10 -32.29
C ILE A 5 51.83 -11.85 -32.09
N LYS A 6 51.23 -10.69 -31.82
CA LYS A 6 51.92 -9.48 -31.32
C LYS A 6 51.84 -9.45 -29.77
N PRO A 7 52.88 -8.99 -29.06
CA PRO A 7 52.86 -8.91 -27.59
C PRO A 7 52.23 -7.60 -27.09
N SER A 8 51.50 -7.67 -25.97
CA SER A 8 51.10 -6.50 -25.16
C SER A 8 51.94 -6.45 -23.88
N PRO A 9 52.44 -5.26 -23.47
CA PRO A 9 53.22 -5.10 -22.26
C PRO A 9 52.36 -4.87 -21.00
N VAL A 10 52.94 -5.27 -19.88
CA VAL A 10 52.50 -5.17 -18.48
C VAL A 10 52.67 -3.74 -17.94
N VAL A 11 51.92 -3.37 -16.88
CA VAL A 11 52.17 -2.41 -15.75
C VAL A 11 50.78 -1.84 -15.30
N SER A 12 50.35 -1.67 -14.05
CA SER A 12 50.99 -1.46 -12.73
C SER A 12 50.04 -1.85 -11.58
N ARG A 13 50.57 -2.25 -10.43
CA ARG A 13 49.90 -2.24 -9.12
C ARG A 13 50.18 -0.91 -8.41
N ARG A 14 49.17 -0.19 -7.89
CA ARG A 14 49.22 0.52 -6.59
C ARG A 14 47.82 0.70 -5.98
N THR A 15 47.76 0.31 -4.71
CA THR A 15 46.68 0.39 -3.72
C THR A 15 46.36 1.83 -3.30
N ALA A 16 45.09 2.14 -3.03
CA ALA A 16 44.67 3.02 -1.92
C ALA A 16 43.22 2.71 -1.50
N ILE A 17 43.04 2.61 -0.19
CA ILE A 17 41.84 2.29 0.58
C ILE A 17 41.04 3.57 0.82
N ALA A 18 39.70 3.51 0.78
CA ALA A 18 38.78 4.17 1.75
C ALA A 18 37.33 4.19 1.21
N GLY A 19 36.37 3.83 2.07
CA GLY A 19 34.98 4.25 1.91
C GLY A 19 33.93 3.16 2.08
N THR A 20 33.75 2.69 3.32
CA THR A 20 32.57 1.94 3.73
C THR A 20 31.34 2.86 3.66
N ILE A 21 30.35 2.54 2.83
CA ILE A 21 28.94 2.75 3.15
C ILE A 21 28.22 1.46 2.77
N ALA A 22 27.89 0.66 3.77
CA ALA A 22 26.85 -0.35 3.65
C ALA A 22 25.53 0.39 3.45
N ALA A 23 25.15 0.62 2.20
CA ALA A 23 23.78 0.96 1.89
C ALA A 23 22.99 -0.35 2.00
N ILE A 24 22.27 -0.49 3.12
CA ILE A 24 21.22 -1.49 3.27
C ILE A 24 20.25 -1.24 2.11
N ALA A 25 20.30 -2.09 1.10
CA ALA A 25 19.31 -2.14 0.05
C ALA A 25 18.01 -2.65 0.69
N ALA A 26 17.18 -1.74 1.17
CA ALA A 26 15.77 -2.03 1.39
C ALA A 26 15.15 -2.22 -0.01
N PHE A 27 15.15 -3.47 -0.46
CA PHE A 27 14.36 -3.88 -1.62
C PHE A 27 12.91 -3.47 -1.39
N ALA A 28 12.41 -2.60 -2.26
CA ALA A 28 10.99 -2.31 -2.37
C ALA A 28 10.27 -3.58 -2.84
N PHE A 29 9.85 -4.42 -1.89
CA PHE A 29 8.76 -5.36 -2.09
C PHE A 29 7.46 -4.54 -2.05
N VAL A 30 7.11 -3.91 -3.17
CA VAL A 30 5.75 -3.39 -3.40
C VAL A 30 5.25 -4.00 -4.70
N ASP A 31 5.12 -5.31 -4.70
CA ASP A 31 4.44 -6.00 -5.79
C ASP A 31 3.75 -7.27 -5.25
N GLN A 32 2.85 -7.12 -4.26
CA GLN A 32 1.83 -8.14 -3.95
C GLN A 32 0.70 -7.72 -2.97
N LEU A 33 0.14 -6.50 -3.03
CA LEU A 33 -0.88 -6.09 -2.05
C LEU A 33 -2.22 -5.55 -2.59
N THR A 34 -2.50 -5.60 -3.90
CA THR A 34 -3.73 -4.98 -4.45
C THR A 34 -4.85 -5.95 -4.86
N SER A 35 -4.87 -7.15 -4.29
CA SER A 35 -6.12 -7.93 -4.21
C SER A 35 -6.58 -7.93 -2.75
N SER A 36 -7.49 -7.01 -2.40
CA SER A 36 -8.27 -7.14 -1.18
C SER A 36 -9.20 -8.35 -1.34
N PRO A 37 -9.06 -9.45 -0.58
CA PRO A 37 -10.25 -10.20 -0.23
C PRO A 37 -11.15 -9.24 0.55
N ALA A 38 -12.43 -9.22 0.23
CA ALA A 38 -13.44 -8.52 1.01
C ALA A 38 -13.26 -8.76 2.51
N LEU A 39 -13.73 -7.81 3.35
CA LEU A 39 -13.92 -7.95 4.80
C LEU A 39 -14.90 -9.08 5.15
N ALA A 40 -14.52 -10.32 4.85
CA ALA A 40 -15.16 -11.55 5.24
C ALA A 40 -14.04 -12.57 5.41
N SER A 41 -13.26 -12.39 6.47
CA SER A 41 -12.22 -13.33 6.82
C SER A 41 -12.71 -14.20 7.97
N ASP A 42 -12.79 -15.52 7.77
CA ASP A 42 -13.04 -16.53 8.80
C ASP A 42 -11.94 -16.58 9.89
N TRP A 43 -11.08 -15.57 9.96
CA TRP A 43 -9.99 -15.51 10.92
C TRP A 43 -10.52 -15.27 12.32
N VAL A 44 -10.01 -16.08 13.24
CA VAL A 44 -10.32 -15.94 14.66
C VAL A 44 -9.47 -14.81 15.22
N ASN A 45 -10.10 -13.95 16.02
CA ASN A 45 -9.45 -12.86 16.74
C ASN A 45 -8.24 -13.38 17.54
N GLY A 46 -7.07 -12.74 17.35
CA GLY A 46 -5.81 -13.12 17.97
C GLY A 46 -5.12 -14.33 17.33
N GLN A 47 -5.62 -14.82 16.19
CA GLN A 47 -5.09 -15.97 15.45
C GLN A 47 -5.02 -15.72 13.95
N MET A 48 -4.69 -14.49 13.55
CA MET A 48 -4.49 -14.19 12.13
C MET A 48 -3.26 -14.94 11.59
N PRO A 49 -3.34 -15.54 10.40
CA PRO A 49 -2.18 -16.17 9.79
C PRO A 49 -1.17 -15.09 9.41
N ALA A 50 0.12 -15.44 9.42
CA ALA A 50 1.17 -14.52 9.01
C ALA A 50 0.97 -13.96 7.59
N SER A 51 0.34 -14.72 6.69
CA SER A 51 0.01 -14.28 5.34
C SER A 51 -1.05 -13.18 5.30
N ALA A 52 -1.81 -12.94 6.37
CA ALA A 52 -2.79 -11.85 6.46
C ALA A 52 -2.20 -10.59 7.12
N LEU A 53 -0.95 -10.65 7.59
CA LEU A 53 -0.30 -9.56 8.33
C LEU A 53 0.86 -8.97 7.53
N THR A 54 1.02 -7.66 7.64
CA THR A 54 2.14 -6.90 7.08
C THR A 54 2.89 -6.19 8.20
N THR A 55 4.21 -6.16 8.08
CA THR A 55 5.09 -5.47 9.02
C THR A 55 5.16 -3.98 8.74
N VAL A 56 4.98 -3.15 9.77
CA VAL A 56 5.11 -1.69 9.73
C VAL A 56 6.10 -1.18 10.78
N PRO A 57 6.66 0.03 10.64
CA PRO A 57 7.54 0.60 11.67
C PRO A 57 6.80 0.84 13.01
N GLY A 58 7.44 0.45 14.10
CA GLY A 58 7.01 0.79 15.47
C GLY A 58 8.09 1.60 16.19
N SER A 59 7.74 2.20 17.33
CA SER A 59 8.68 2.94 18.18
C SER A 59 9.84 2.07 18.67
N SER A 60 9.59 0.77 18.87
CA SER A 60 10.56 -0.23 19.31
C SER A 60 10.60 -1.40 18.33
N GLY A 61 11.11 -1.15 17.13
CA GLY A 61 11.27 -2.16 16.07
C GLY A 61 10.10 -2.14 15.09
N THR A 62 9.38 -3.26 14.99
CA THR A 62 8.31 -3.42 13.99
C THR A 62 7.03 -3.93 14.60
N GLN A 63 5.91 -3.49 14.03
CA GLN A 63 4.56 -3.94 14.36
C GLN A 63 3.95 -4.72 13.21
N ARG A 64 2.90 -5.49 13.49
CA ARG A 64 2.13 -6.23 12.48
C ARG A 64 0.74 -5.62 12.40
N LEU A 65 0.19 -5.49 11.20
CA LEU A 65 -1.19 -5.06 10.97
C LEU A 65 -1.81 -5.94 9.88
N GLU A 66 -3.14 -6.04 9.83
CA GLU A 66 -3.80 -6.62 8.67
C GLU A 66 -3.41 -5.84 7.41
N ARG A 67 -3.28 -6.52 6.27
CA ARG A 67 -2.68 -5.95 5.05
C ARG A 67 -3.29 -4.62 4.62
N SER A 68 -4.63 -4.53 4.59
CA SER A 68 -5.35 -3.30 4.22
C SER A 68 -5.15 -2.21 5.27
N THR A 69 -5.21 -2.58 6.54
CA THR A 69 -4.91 -1.69 7.67
C THR A 69 -3.49 -1.13 7.58
N ALA A 70 -2.50 -1.96 7.25
CA ALA A 70 -1.10 -1.56 7.07
C ALA A 70 -0.93 -0.55 5.93
N ALA A 71 -1.59 -0.78 4.80
CA ALA A 71 -1.54 0.13 3.65
C ALA A 71 -2.15 1.50 4.01
N ALA A 72 -3.33 1.50 4.65
CA ALA A 72 -3.99 2.71 5.11
C ALA A 72 -3.15 3.47 6.15
N TRP A 73 -2.57 2.74 7.11
CA TRP A 73 -1.68 3.28 8.12
C TRP A 73 -0.48 4.01 7.50
N LEU A 74 0.23 3.37 6.57
CA LEU A 74 1.41 3.95 5.93
C LEU A 74 1.06 5.19 5.09
N ALA A 75 -0.10 5.19 4.41
CA ALA A 75 -0.60 6.36 3.70
C ALA A 75 -0.89 7.53 4.66
N MET A 76 -1.51 7.24 5.80
CA MET A 76 -1.78 8.25 6.84
C MET A 76 -0.50 8.80 7.46
N VAL A 77 0.49 7.94 7.74
CA VAL A 77 1.82 8.33 8.24
C VAL A 77 2.50 9.29 7.28
N GLU A 78 2.51 8.97 5.99
CA GLU A 78 3.13 9.82 4.96
C GLU A 78 2.42 11.18 4.86
N ALA A 79 1.09 11.19 4.87
CA ALA A 79 0.32 12.44 4.83
C ALA A 79 0.57 13.34 6.05
N CYS A 80 0.61 12.76 7.25
CA CYS A 80 0.98 13.48 8.46
C CYS A 80 2.38 14.07 8.34
N ARG A 81 3.34 13.29 7.84
CA ARG A 81 4.72 13.72 7.63
C ARG A 81 4.82 14.90 6.66
N GLN A 82 4.08 14.86 5.55
CA GLN A 82 4.04 15.96 4.58
C GLN A 82 3.38 17.22 5.16
N ALA A 83 2.32 17.08 5.94
CA ALA A 83 1.60 18.22 6.52
C ALA A 83 2.33 18.86 7.72
N THR A 84 3.05 18.06 8.52
CA THR A 84 3.55 18.50 9.84
C THR A 84 5.06 18.35 10.02
N GLY A 85 5.75 17.67 9.11
CA GLY A 85 7.15 17.27 9.28
C GLY A 85 7.39 16.14 10.28
N THR A 86 6.34 15.62 10.95
CA THR A 86 6.46 14.55 11.94
C THR A 86 6.07 13.19 11.36
N THR A 87 6.95 12.21 11.51
CA THR A 87 6.63 10.80 11.19
C THR A 87 5.98 10.14 12.39
N MET A 88 4.79 9.59 12.20
CA MET A 88 4.10 8.78 13.22
C MET A 88 4.63 7.36 13.24
N VAL A 89 4.60 6.73 14.41
CA VAL A 89 4.95 5.30 14.60
C VAL A 89 3.95 4.69 15.57
N VAL A 90 3.66 3.39 15.42
CA VAL A 90 2.91 2.66 16.46
C VAL A 90 3.75 2.65 17.73
N THR A 91 3.20 3.14 18.84
CA THR A 91 4.03 3.59 19.97
C THR A 91 4.36 2.53 21.00
N SER A 92 3.66 1.40 21.01
CA SER A 92 3.89 0.31 21.95
C SER A 92 4.12 -1.03 21.24
N PRO A 93 4.81 -1.99 21.89
CA PRO A 93 5.01 -3.35 21.36
C PRO A 93 3.71 -4.11 21.03
N ASP A 94 2.62 -3.74 21.68
CA ASP A 94 1.28 -4.34 21.61
C ASP A 94 0.25 -3.46 20.89
N GLY A 95 0.68 -2.30 20.39
CA GLY A 95 -0.17 -1.29 19.75
C GLY A 95 -0.57 -1.62 18.31
N GLY A 96 -0.18 -2.78 17.77
CA GLY A 96 -0.61 -3.30 16.48
C GLY A 96 -1.40 -4.60 16.64
N TYR A 97 -1.14 -5.61 15.81
CA TYR A 97 -1.74 -6.93 15.95
C TYR A 97 -1.33 -7.61 17.26
N ARG A 98 -2.32 -8.01 18.07
CA ARG A 98 -2.14 -8.79 19.30
C ARG A 98 -2.64 -10.22 19.10
N ASP A 99 -1.78 -11.20 19.34
CA ASP A 99 -2.24 -12.59 19.45
C ASP A 99 -2.88 -12.86 20.83
N LEU A 100 -3.44 -14.06 21.00
CA LEU A 100 -4.09 -14.45 22.26
C LEU A 100 -3.15 -14.39 23.47
N ALA A 101 -1.86 -14.70 23.29
CA ALA A 101 -0.89 -14.71 24.38
C ALA A 101 -0.56 -13.28 24.83
N MET A 102 -0.39 -12.36 23.88
CA MET A 102 -0.22 -10.93 24.17
C MET A 102 -1.47 -10.37 24.85
N GLN A 103 -2.68 -10.72 24.37
CA GLN A 103 -3.92 -10.27 25.00
C GLN A 103 -4.06 -10.80 26.44
N GLN A 104 -3.72 -12.07 26.68
CA GLN A 104 -3.73 -12.65 28.03
C GLN A 104 -2.74 -11.96 28.95
N ASN A 105 -1.53 -11.65 28.45
CA ASN A 105 -0.53 -10.96 29.25
C ASN A 105 -1.01 -9.58 29.71
N LEU A 106 -1.73 -8.84 28.87
CA LEU A 106 -2.30 -7.54 29.23
C LEU A 106 -3.45 -7.66 30.23
N ILE A 107 -4.32 -8.68 30.10
CA ILE A 107 -5.37 -8.96 31.09
C ILE A 107 -4.75 -9.27 32.45
N ASP A 108 -3.67 -10.07 32.47
CA ASP A 108 -2.99 -10.46 33.70
C ASP A 108 -2.14 -9.33 34.30
N ASN A 109 -1.66 -8.40 33.46
CA ASN A 109 -0.76 -7.31 33.83
C ASN A 109 -1.24 -5.98 33.21
N PRO A 110 -2.37 -5.43 33.68
CA PRO A 110 -2.92 -4.19 33.13
C PRO A 110 -1.98 -3.01 33.39
N GLU A 111 -1.72 -2.22 32.36
CA GLU A 111 -0.99 -0.96 32.48
C GLU A 111 -1.95 0.19 32.81
N GLY A 112 -2.19 0.42 34.10
CA GLY A 112 -3.08 1.46 34.59
C GLY A 112 -4.57 1.08 34.55
N ASP A 113 -5.43 2.05 34.84
CA ASP A 113 -6.89 1.87 34.90
C ASP A 113 -7.50 1.98 33.49
N VAL A 114 -7.21 1.00 32.62
CA VAL A 114 -7.76 0.89 31.26
C VAL A 114 -8.62 -0.36 31.13
N ASP A 115 -9.74 -0.25 30.40
CA ASP A 115 -10.65 -1.37 30.16
C ASP A 115 -10.07 -2.29 29.08
N ILE A 116 -9.47 -3.41 29.50
CA ILE A 116 -8.87 -4.36 28.58
C ILE A 116 -9.92 -5.34 28.06
N ALA A 117 -10.07 -5.41 26.74
CA ALA A 117 -10.96 -6.37 26.11
C ALA A 117 -10.61 -7.83 26.50
N GLY A 118 -11.63 -8.67 26.69
CA GLY A 118 -11.42 -10.09 26.95
C GLY A 118 -10.72 -10.81 25.79
N ILE A 119 -10.20 -12.00 26.07
CA ILE A 119 -9.56 -12.86 25.08
C ILE A 119 -10.45 -13.05 23.84
N GLY A 120 -9.86 -12.84 22.65
CA GLY A 120 -10.56 -13.00 21.38
C GLY A 120 -11.58 -11.90 21.06
N ARG A 121 -11.57 -10.78 21.78
CA ARG A 121 -12.52 -9.66 21.58
C ARG A 121 -11.86 -8.32 21.27
N SER A 122 -10.53 -8.24 21.28
CA SER A 122 -9.80 -6.99 21.01
C SER A 122 -9.72 -6.72 19.51
N SER A 123 -9.95 -5.50 19.05
CA SER A 123 -9.77 -5.14 17.64
C SER A 123 -8.33 -5.34 17.14
N HIS A 124 -7.35 -5.24 18.05
CA HIS A 124 -5.96 -5.60 17.80
C HIS A 124 -5.79 -7.07 17.42
N GLY A 125 -6.68 -7.95 17.87
CA GLY A 125 -6.69 -9.36 17.46
C GLY A 125 -7.02 -9.58 15.99
N PHE A 126 -7.51 -8.56 15.29
CA PHE A 126 -7.67 -8.59 13.83
C PHE A 126 -6.61 -7.73 13.12
N GLY A 127 -5.66 -7.12 13.85
CA GLY A 127 -4.67 -6.21 13.26
C GLY A 127 -5.30 -4.97 12.61
N THR A 128 -6.51 -4.61 13.05
CA THR A 128 -7.31 -3.48 12.52
C THR A 128 -7.23 -2.23 13.38
N ALA A 129 -6.36 -2.21 14.38
CA ALA A 129 -6.19 -1.09 15.28
C ALA A 129 -4.72 -0.71 15.40
N VAL A 130 -4.48 0.58 15.64
CA VAL A 130 -3.16 1.15 15.94
C VAL A 130 -3.23 2.01 17.19
N ASP A 131 -2.31 1.77 18.13
CA ASP A 131 -2.11 2.63 19.29
C ASP A 131 -0.95 3.58 19.06
N ILE A 132 -1.23 4.88 19.21
CA ILE A 132 -0.31 5.96 18.88
C ILE A 132 -0.36 7.06 19.96
N TRP A 133 0.68 7.13 20.78
CA TRP A 133 0.95 8.28 21.64
C TRP A 133 1.68 9.36 20.84
N ASN A 134 0.92 10.20 20.12
CA ASN A 134 1.50 11.25 19.31
C ASN A 134 1.08 12.66 19.76
N ARG A 135 2.03 13.60 19.70
CA ARG A 135 1.79 15.05 19.85
C ARG A 135 0.81 15.57 18.78
N GLN A 136 0.63 14.87 17.67
CA GLN A 136 -0.16 15.35 16.53
C GLN A 136 -1.63 14.90 16.60
N TYR A 137 -2.14 14.70 17.81
CA TYR A 137 -3.54 14.38 18.09
C TYR A 137 -4.51 15.27 17.29
N GLY A 138 -4.27 16.59 17.27
CA GLY A 138 -5.14 17.52 16.53
C GLY A 138 -5.13 17.33 15.01
N TRP A 139 -4.02 16.84 14.44
CA TRP A 139 -4.00 16.46 13.01
C TRP A 139 -4.77 15.17 12.78
N LEU A 140 -4.57 14.17 13.65
CA LEU A 140 -5.24 12.88 13.56
C LEU A 140 -6.76 13.02 13.67
N THR A 141 -7.28 13.76 14.64
CA THR A 141 -8.73 13.94 14.81
C THR A 141 -9.41 14.59 13.60
N THR A 142 -8.66 15.34 12.79
CA THR A 142 -9.18 15.99 11.58
C THR A 142 -9.01 15.12 10.33
N ASN A 143 -7.94 14.32 10.25
CA ASN A 143 -7.51 13.70 8.99
C ASN A 143 -7.60 12.17 8.98
N ALA A 144 -7.59 11.50 10.15
CA ALA A 144 -7.53 10.05 10.24
C ALA A 144 -8.70 9.36 9.51
N VAL A 145 -9.89 9.99 9.53
CA VAL A 145 -11.09 9.50 8.83
C VAL A 145 -10.88 9.38 7.31
N ASN A 146 -10.05 10.24 6.72
CA ASN A 146 -9.73 10.19 5.28
C ASN A 146 -8.92 8.94 4.91
N TYR A 147 -8.32 8.28 5.90
CA TYR A 147 -7.58 7.03 5.78
C TYR A 147 -8.30 5.85 6.44
N GLY A 148 -9.53 6.08 6.92
CA GLY A 148 -10.42 5.05 7.45
C GLY A 148 -10.16 4.68 8.89
N PHE A 149 -9.42 5.54 9.59
CA PHE A 149 -9.21 5.45 11.02
C PHE A 149 -10.18 6.37 11.74
N THR A 150 -10.85 5.84 12.76
CA THR A 150 -11.62 6.63 13.71
C THR A 150 -11.07 6.41 15.10
N GLN A 151 -11.11 7.47 15.91
CA GLN A 151 -10.95 7.32 17.34
C GLN A 151 -12.29 6.89 17.93
N SER A 152 -12.31 5.70 18.55
CA SER A 152 -13.56 5.08 19.00
C SER A 152 -13.88 5.35 20.47
N TRP A 153 -12.88 5.76 21.28
CA TRP A 153 -13.04 5.89 22.73
C TRP A 153 -12.32 7.13 23.27
N ASP A 154 -13.07 8.01 23.94
CA ASP A 154 -12.52 9.20 24.60
C ASP A 154 -11.55 8.86 25.74
N SER A 155 -11.75 7.71 26.39
CA SER A 155 -10.88 7.17 27.44
C SER A 155 -9.56 6.60 26.90
N GLU A 156 -9.48 6.34 25.59
CA GLU A 156 -8.30 5.78 24.92
C GLU A 156 -7.89 6.68 23.74
N PRO A 157 -7.41 7.91 24.01
CA PRO A 157 -7.11 8.87 22.96
C PRO A 157 -6.00 8.41 21.99
N TRP A 158 -5.24 7.40 22.39
CA TRP A 158 -4.21 6.75 21.58
C TRP A 158 -4.75 5.71 20.60
N HIS A 159 -5.97 5.18 20.80
CA HIS A 159 -6.50 4.08 20.02
C HIS A 159 -7.20 4.56 18.75
N TRP A 160 -6.73 4.08 17.59
CA TRP A 160 -7.32 4.38 16.29
C TRP A 160 -7.75 3.10 15.59
N GLN A 161 -9.05 2.96 15.39
CA GLN A 161 -9.67 1.81 14.75
C GLN A 161 -9.76 2.02 13.24
N PHE A 162 -9.26 1.08 12.45
CA PHE A 162 -9.52 1.00 11.03
C PHE A 162 -10.86 0.33 10.77
N ASN A 163 -11.79 1.05 10.13
CA ASN A 163 -13.14 0.56 9.84
C ASN A 163 -13.34 0.20 8.35
N GLY A 164 -12.28 0.12 7.56
CA GLY A 164 -12.36 -0.24 6.14
C GLY A 164 -12.88 0.85 5.22
N ALA A 165 -13.09 2.07 5.72
CA ALA A 165 -13.62 3.19 4.94
C ALA A 165 -12.66 4.39 5.01
N ALA A 166 -11.62 4.42 4.16
CA ALA A 166 -10.93 5.67 3.87
C ALA A 166 -11.94 6.68 3.31
N GLY A 167 -12.45 7.56 4.18
CA GLY A 167 -13.37 8.66 3.92
C GLY A 167 -14.52 8.36 2.95
N ASN A 168 -15.61 7.72 3.43
CA ASN A 168 -16.89 7.70 2.70
C ASN A 168 -18.10 7.61 3.64
N GLU A 169 -18.26 8.59 4.53
CA GLU A 169 -19.57 8.91 5.12
C GLU A 169 -19.91 10.39 4.91
N ALA A 170 -20.12 10.74 3.65
CA ALA A 170 -21.03 11.80 3.21
C ALA A 170 -21.25 11.72 1.68
N SER A 171 -21.76 10.59 1.18
CA SER A 171 -22.67 10.54 0.02
C SER A 171 -22.93 9.08 -0.37
N ALA A 172 -24.08 8.58 0.09
CA ALA A 172 -24.77 7.51 -0.60
C ALA A 172 -24.98 7.92 -2.07
N LYS A 173 -24.61 7.02 -2.98
CA LYS A 173 -24.57 7.11 -4.46
C LYS A 173 -23.27 7.67 -5.08
N LYS A 174 -22.29 6.79 -5.25
CA LYS A 174 -21.58 6.64 -6.52
C LYS A 174 -21.04 5.21 -6.60
N GLU A 175 -21.24 4.55 -7.73
CA GLU A 175 -20.43 3.39 -8.12
C GLU A 175 -18.96 3.72 -7.83
N GLU A 176 -18.16 2.79 -7.31
CA GLU A 176 -16.71 2.94 -7.29
C GLU A 176 -16.28 3.33 -8.71
N GLU A 177 -15.95 4.60 -8.90
CA GLU A 177 -15.52 5.12 -10.18
C GLU A 177 -14.13 4.56 -10.37
N ILE A 178 -14.08 3.41 -11.05
CA ILE A 178 -12.85 2.74 -11.47
C ILE A 178 -12.03 3.81 -12.19
N MET A 179 -11.00 4.34 -11.52
CA MET A 179 -10.05 5.27 -12.13
C MET A 179 -9.12 4.46 -13.02
N GLU A 180 -9.67 3.86 -14.06
CA GLU A 180 -8.92 3.32 -15.18
C GLU A 180 -9.06 4.29 -16.36
N VAL A 181 -8.01 4.46 -17.14
CA VAL A 181 -8.08 5.27 -18.36
C VAL A 181 -7.41 4.51 -19.49
N VAL A 182 -7.99 4.64 -20.68
CA VAL A 182 -7.36 4.21 -21.92
C VAL A 182 -7.19 5.41 -22.84
N PHE A 183 -5.97 5.63 -23.33
CA PHE A 183 -5.67 6.72 -24.26
C PHE A 183 -4.56 6.31 -25.23
N ALA A 184 -4.42 7.05 -26.34
CA ALA A 184 -3.31 6.89 -27.27
C ALA A 184 -2.20 7.90 -26.97
N ALA A 185 -0.98 7.42 -26.77
CA ALA A 185 0.20 8.27 -26.60
C ALA A 185 0.67 8.85 -27.95
N PRO A 186 1.46 9.95 -27.96
CA PRO A 186 1.91 10.59 -29.20
C PRO A 186 2.73 9.70 -30.15
N ASN A 187 3.30 8.61 -29.65
CA ASN A 187 4.03 7.63 -30.43
C ASN A 187 3.13 6.54 -31.08
N GLY A 188 1.81 6.62 -30.90
CA GLY A 188 0.85 5.67 -31.44
C GLY A 188 0.59 4.44 -30.57
N SER A 189 1.26 4.31 -29.42
CA SER A 189 0.96 3.26 -28.44
C SER A 189 -0.37 3.52 -27.75
N VAL A 190 -1.13 2.46 -27.47
CA VAL A 190 -2.33 2.54 -26.62
C VAL A 190 -1.92 2.24 -25.19
N ILE A 191 -2.34 3.09 -24.27
CA ILE A 191 -1.97 2.99 -22.86
C ILE A 191 -3.24 2.74 -22.06
N HIS A 192 -3.25 1.68 -21.26
CA HIS A 192 -4.23 1.46 -20.20
C HIS A 192 -3.53 1.72 -18.86
N MET A 193 -4.10 2.61 -18.06
CA MET A 193 -3.59 2.97 -16.75
C MET A 193 -4.66 2.72 -15.69
N ALA A 194 -4.22 2.16 -14.57
CA ALA A 194 -4.92 2.11 -13.30
C ALA A 194 -3.93 2.58 -12.21
N PRO A 195 -4.37 2.88 -10.98
CA PRO A 195 -3.44 3.22 -9.91
C PRO A 195 -2.36 2.14 -9.73
N GLY A 196 -1.09 2.52 -9.90
CA GLY A 196 0.07 1.63 -9.81
C GLY A 196 0.29 0.71 -11.00
N VAL A 197 -0.59 0.68 -12.00
CA VAL A 197 -0.48 -0.21 -13.17
C VAL A 197 -0.49 0.59 -14.47
N ARG A 198 0.50 0.32 -15.34
CA ARG A 198 0.56 0.83 -16.70
C ARG A 198 0.78 -0.32 -17.67
N SER A 199 -0.21 -0.57 -18.52
CA SER A 199 -0.11 -1.49 -19.64
C SER A 199 0.08 -0.67 -20.93
N THR A 200 1.13 -1.00 -21.69
CA THR A 200 1.46 -0.35 -22.96
C THR A 200 1.27 -1.36 -24.08
N PHE A 201 0.37 -1.07 -25.01
CA PHE A 201 0.12 -1.86 -26.20
C PHE A 201 0.84 -1.23 -27.39
N SER A 202 1.69 -2.01 -28.04
CA SER A 202 2.53 -1.58 -29.16
C SER A 202 1.76 -1.49 -30.47
N SER A 203 0.54 -2.05 -30.51
CA SER A 203 -0.36 -1.98 -31.65
C SER A 203 -1.83 -1.92 -31.23
N GLN A 204 -2.69 -1.42 -32.13
CA GLN A 204 -4.15 -1.44 -31.94
C GLN A 204 -4.70 -2.86 -31.76
N GLY A 205 -4.16 -3.84 -32.49
CA GLY A 205 -4.61 -5.25 -32.39
C GLY A 205 -4.27 -5.91 -31.05
N GLU A 206 -3.16 -5.50 -30.42
CA GLU A 206 -2.77 -5.98 -29.08
C GLU A 206 -3.75 -5.45 -28.02
N TYR A 207 -4.13 -4.18 -28.13
CA TYR A 207 -5.17 -3.59 -27.27
C TYR A 207 -6.53 -4.27 -27.45
N GLU A 208 -6.95 -4.56 -28.69
CA GLU A 208 -8.22 -5.23 -28.94
C GLU A 208 -8.26 -6.66 -28.41
N THR A 209 -7.13 -7.36 -28.44
CA THR A 209 -6.98 -8.69 -27.83
C THR A 209 -7.18 -8.61 -26.31
N PHE A 210 -6.46 -7.71 -25.64
CA PHE A 210 -6.61 -7.46 -24.21
C PHE A 210 -8.05 -7.06 -23.83
N ARG A 211 -8.67 -6.18 -24.61
CA ARG A 211 -10.09 -5.81 -24.44
C ARG A 211 -11.02 -7.01 -24.54
N GLY A 212 -10.77 -7.93 -25.48
CA GLY A 212 -11.52 -9.17 -25.62
C GLY A 212 -11.44 -10.04 -24.37
N GLU A 213 -10.24 -10.18 -23.80
CA GLU A 213 -9.98 -10.94 -22.57
C GLU A 213 -10.72 -10.32 -21.36
N ILE A 214 -10.66 -9.00 -21.19
CA ILE A 214 -11.38 -8.30 -20.12
C ILE A 214 -12.90 -8.47 -20.26
N ASN A 215 -13.45 -8.35 -21.46
CA ASN A 215 -14.88 -8.56 -21.68
C ASN A 215 -15.30 -9.98 -21.35
N PHE A 216 -14.51 -10.97 -21.76
CA PHE A 216 -14.75 -12.37 -21.45
C PHE A 216 -14.74 -12.66 -19.93
N LEU A 217 -13.81 -12.07 -19.18
CA LEU A 217 -13.76 -12.18 -17.73
C LEU A 217 -15.00 -11.54 -17.08
N ARG A 218 -15.41 -10.37 -17.55
CA ARG A 218 -16.63 -9.68 -17.08
C ARG A 218 -17.89 -10.50 -17.32
N GLU A 219 -18.03 -11.09 -18.52
CA GLU A 219 -19.17 -11.98 -18.86
C GLU A 219 -19.27 -13.21 -17.93
N ARG A 220 -18.15 -13.62 -17.32
CA ARG A 220 -18.09 -14.74 -16.38
C ARG A 220 -18.14 -14.33 -14.91
N GLY A 221 -18.59 -13.11 -14.64
CA GLY A 221 -18.75 -12.60 -13.28
C GLY A 221 -17.48 -12.01 -12.68
N GLY A 222 -16.48 -11.68 -13.49
CA GLY A 222 -15.34 -10.87 -13.06
C GLY A 222 -15.81 -9.51 -12.54
N THR A 223 -15.54 -9.24 -11.27
CA THR A 223 -15.85 -7.96 -10.60
C THR A 223 -14.64 -7.02 -10.67
N ASN A 224 -14.88 -5.71 -10.55
CA ASN A 224 -13.83 -4.66 -10.49
C ASN A 224 -12.91 -4.57 -11.73
N MET A 225 -13.47 -4.69 -12.94
CA MET A 225 -12.75 -4.43 -14.19
C MET A 225 -13.51 -3.40 -15.01
N MET A 226 -12.86 -2.38 -15.58
CA MET A 226 -13.55 -1.43 -16.46
C MET A 226 -14.06 -2.10 -17.75
N GLN A 227 -15.20 -1.66 -18.27
CA GLN A 227 -15.54 -1.94 -19.66
C GLN A 227 -14.64 -1.10 -20.58
N LEU A 228 -13.68 -1.74 -21.25
CA LEU A 228 -12.69 -1.04 -22.05
C LEU A 228 -13.30 -0.50 -23.38
N PRO A 229 -12.96 0.75 -23.77
CA PRO A 229 -13.52 1.39 -24.97
C PRO A 229 -13.12 0.69 -26.26
N ALA A 230 -13.88 0.87 -27.34
CA ALA A 230 -13.44 0.41 -28.66
C ALA A 230 -12.25 1.27 -29.14
N ILE A 231 -11.32 0.70 -29.90
CA ILE A 231 -10.12 1.44 -30.34
C ILE A 231 -10.44 2.75 -31.08
N GLY A 232 -11.50 2.76 -31.89
CA GLY A 232 -11.97 3.96 -32.60
C GLY A 232 -12.51 5.07 -31.70
N THR A 233 -12.66 4.82 -30.40
CA THR A 233 -13.11 5.78 -29.38
C THR A 233 -12.01 6.18 -28.40
N VAL A 234 -10.81 5.60 -28.52
CA VAL A 234 -9.65 5.94 -27.68
C VAL A 234 -9.10 7.30 -28.10
N VAL A 235 -9.02 8.23 -27.15
CA VAL A 235 -8.59 9.61 -27.41
C VAL A 235 -7.06 9.70 -27.34
N GLY A 236 -6.46 10.40 -28.30
CA GLY A 236 -5.04 10.74 -28.29
C GLY A 236 -4.73 11.88 -27.32
N VAL A 237 -3.61 11.77 -26.60
CA VAL A 237 -3.17 12.78 -25.62
C VAL A 237 -1.77 13.31 -25.95
N SER A 238 -1.44 14.50 -25.44
CA SER A 238 -0.09 15.07 -25.57
C SER A 238 0.91 14.37 -24.62
N TRP A 239 2.22 14.56 -24.84
CA TRP A 239 3.25 14.08 -23.91
C TRP A 239 3.12 14.70 -22.51
N ASP A 240 2.72 15.97 -22.42
CA ASP A 240 2.51 16.63 -21.12
C ASP A 240 1.31 16.05 -20.38
N THR A 241 0.24 15.74 -21.12
CA THR A 241 -0.93 15.04 -20.57
C THR A 241 -0.55 13.65 -20.10
N TYR A 242 0.20 12.90 -20.92
CA TYR A 242 0.71 11.57 -20.56
C TYR A 242 1.52 11.58 -19.25
N LYS A 243 2.49 12.49 -19.10
CA LYS A 243 3.31 12.60 -17.88
C LYS A 243 2.49 12.97 -16.65
N ARG A 244 1.47 13.83 -16.81
CA ARG A 244 0.54 14.16 -15.73
C ARG A 244 -0.26 12.93 -15.31
N LEU A 245 -0.71 12.12 -16.26
CA LEU A 245 -1.42 10.87 -15.99
C LEU A 245 -0.50 9.86 -15.29
N CYS A 246 0.76 9.70 -15.73
CA CYS A 246 1.73 8.84 -15.03
C CYS A 246 1.88 9.21 -13.55
N ARG A 247 2.04 10.50 -13.25
CA ARG A 247 2.15 10.99 -11.86
C ARG A 247 0.86 10.81 -11.08
N TYR A 248 -0.28 11.08 -11.72
CA TYR A 248 -1.60 10.93 -11.12
C TYR A 248 -1.90 9.48 -10.74
N PHE A 249 -1.54 8.53 -11.61
CA PHE A 249 -1.70 7.10 -11.38
C PHE A 249 -0.54 6.46 -10.60
N GLY A 250 0.49 7.22 -10.23
CA GLY A 250 1.64 6.71 -9.49
C GLY A 250 2.47 5.68 -10.27
N VAL A 251 2.50 5.78 -11.60
CA VAL A 251 3.25 4.89 -12.50
C VAL A 251 4.43 5.61 -13.14
N ALA A 252 5.45 4.85 -13.55
CA ALA A 252 6.60 5.41 -14.25
C ALA A 252 6.19 6.09 -15.58
N GLU A 253 6.92 7.15 -15.94
CA GLU A 253 6.82 7.81 -17.25
C GLU A 253 7.34 6.90 -18.38
#